data_AF-A0A838WX11-F1
#
_entry.id   AF-A0A838WX11-F1
#
_cell.length_a   1.000
_cell.length_b   1.000
_cell.length_c   1.000
_cell.angle_alpha   90.00
_cell.angle_beta   90.00
_cell.angle_gamma   90.00
#
_symmetry.space_group_name_H-M   'P 1'
#
loop_
_entity.id
_entity.type
_entity.pdbx_description
1 polymer ?
#
loop_
_entity_poly.entity_id
_entity_poly.type
_entity_poly.pdbx_seq_one_letter_code
_entity_poly.pdbx_strand_id
1 'polypeptide(L)'
;YRLVDITLRRLLGRSAYNKEEEIAWSIVIGTKGFSGFVDALVDSEEYTSSFGDNTVPYQRKRMEGRPYNLVTPRYGEDFQETAGTVRTDWRFVLANFYSEKAKAKRLKEGDPGRFAAMAASVSGKGNYAQRISSFDIDYLSAVPYRGRR
;
A
#
# COMPACT_ATOMS: atom_id res chain seq x y z
N TYR A 1 -11.30 -23.54 -10.36
CA TYR A 1 -11.70 -23.60 -8.93
C TYR A 1 -11.73 -22.26 -8.19
N ARG A 2 -11.54 -21.12 -8.89
CA ARG A 2 -11.47 -19.78 -8.28
C ARG A 2 -12.70 -19.37 -7.45
N LEU A 3 -13.90 -19.74 -7.89
CA LEU A 3 -15.14 -19.40 -7.20
C LEU A 3 -15.21 -20.01 -5.80
N VAL A 4 -14.66 -21.21 -5.62
CA VAL A 4 -14.53 -21.85 -4.30
C VAL A 4 -13.58 -21.03 -3.41
N ASP A 5 -12.39 -20.68 -3.89
CA ASP A 5 -11.43 -19.88 -3.09
C ASP A 5 -12.02 -18.50 -2.71
N ILE A 6 -12.72 -17.83 -3.62
CA ILE A 6 -13.39 -16.54 -3.34
C ILE A 6 -14.46 -16.70 -2.25
N THR A 7 -15.26 -17.76 -2.29
CA THR A 7 -16.33 -17.98 -1.32
C THR A 7 -15.80 -18.39 0.04
N LEU A 8 -14.80 -19.27 0.12
CA LEU A 8 -14.11 -19.60 1.37
C LEU A 8 -13.52 -18.35 2.05
N ARG A 9 -12.87 -17.47 1.28
CA ARG A 9 -12.30 -16.22 1.82
C ARG A 9 -13.35 -15.23 2.33
N ARG A 10 -14.50 -15.15 1.67
CA ARG A 10 -15.56 -14.20 2.02
C ARG A 10 -16.50 -14.69 3.11
N LEU A 11 -16.81 -15.98 3.13
CA LEU A 11 -17.75 -16.57 4.09
C LEU A 11 -17.04 -17.17 5.30
N LEU A 12 -15.96 -17.94 5.12
CA LEU A 12 -15.20 -18.53 6.24
C LEU A 12 -14.04 -17.64 6.73
N GLY A 13 -13.71 -16.59 5.99
CA GLY A 13 -12.64 -15.67 6.37
C GLY A 13 -11.24 -16.26 6.29
N ARG A 14 -11.03 -17.35 5.53
CA ARG A 14 -9.73 -18.01 5.31
C ARG A 14 -9.52 -18.43 3.86
N SER A 15 -8.28 -18.72 3.47
CA SER A 15 -8.00 -19.40 2.18
C SER A 15 -8.21 -20.91 2.31
N ALA A 16 -8.33 -21.60 1.17
CA ALA A 16 -8.23 -23.05 1.13
C ALA A 16 -6.87 -23.53 1.68
N TYR A 17 -6.88 -24.68 2.36
CA TYR A 17 -5.68 -25.31 2.90
C TYR A 17 -4.80 -25.90 1.80
N ASN A 18 -5.43 -26.52 0.80
CA ASN A 18 -4.76 -27.13 -0.34
C ASN A 18 -5.68 -27.15 -1.57
N LYS A 19 -5.13 -27.59 -2.71
CA LYS A 19 -5.88 -27.70 -3.97
C LYS A 19 -6.94 -28.81 -3.92
N GLU A 20 -6.76 -29.81 -3.06
CA GLU A 20 -7.71 -30.92 -2.90
C GLU A 20 -9.00 -30.43 -2.25
N GLU A 21 -8.92 -29.54 -1.25
CA GLU A 21 -10.10 -28.89 -0.65
C GLU A 21 -10.89 -28.11 -1.72
N GLU A 22 -10.20 -27.37 -2.60
CA GLU A 22 -10.87 -26.67 -3.70
C GLU A 22 -11.60 -27.62 -4.64
N ILE A 23 -11.00 -28.78 -4.95
CA ILE A 23 -11.59 -29.80 -5.80
C ILE A 23 -12.81 -30.43 -5.11
N ALA A 24 -12.70 -30.79 -3.83
CA ALA A 24 -13.78 -31.38 -3.06
C ALA A 24 -15.02 -30.48 -3.05
N TRP A 25 -14.85 -29.19 -2.74
CA TRP A 25 -15.94 -28.22 -2.77
C TRP A 25 -16.49 -27.96 -4.17
N SER A 26 -15.65 -28.04 -5.20
CA SER A 26 -16.13 -27.90 -6.58
C SER A 26 -17.09 -29.02 -7.00
N ILE A 27 -16.90 -30.24 -6.46
CA ILE A 27 -17.82 -31.36 -6.68
C ILE A 27 -19.16 -31.09 -6.01
N VAL A 28 -19.16 -30.48 -4.82
CA VAL A 28 -20.40 -30.06 -4.14
C VAL A 28 -21.17 -29.06 -4.99
N ILE A 29 -20.48 -28.09 -5.62
CA ILE A 29 -21.12 -27.15 -6.55
C ILE A 29 -21.69 -27.88 -7.77
N GLY A 30 -20.94 -28.83 -8.34
CA GLY A 30 -21.39 -29.60 -9.50
C GLY A 30 -22.60 -30.50 -9.22
N THR A 31 -22.77 -30.96 -7.97
CA THR A 31 -23.84 -31.88 -7.57
C THR A 31 -25.08 -31.19 -7.01
N LYS A 32 -24.91 -30.14 -6.18
CA LYS A 32 -26.00 -29.43 -5.50
C LYS A 32 -26.28 -28.03 -6.06
N GLY A 33 -25.47 -27.57 -7.01
CA GLY A 33 -25.50 -26.20 -7.50
C GLY A 33 -24.83 -25.20 -6.56
N PHE A 34 -24.85 -23.92 -6.93
CA PHE A 34 -24.17 -22.87 -6.17
C PHE A 34 -24.88 -22.54 -4.84
N SER A 35 -26.21 -22.52 -4.79
CA SER A 35 -26.96 -22.27 -3.56
C SER A 35 -26.69 -23.35 -2.52
N GLY A 36 -26.82 -24.63 -2.90
CA GLY A 36 -26.56 -25.74 -1.99
C GLY A 36 -25.12 -25.83 -1.51
N PHE A 37 -24.16 -25.26 -2.25
CA PHE A 37 -22.78 -25.09 -1.80
C PHE A 37 -22.64 -23.99 -0.73
N VAL A 38 -23.33 -22.85 -0.91
CA VAL A 38 -23.34 -21.78 0.09
C VAL A 38 -24.00 -22.26 1.39
N ASP A 39 -25.13 -22.95 1.28
CA ASP A 39 -25.83 -23.52 2.44
C ASP A 39 -24.92 -24.50 3.19
N ALA A 40 -24.27 -25.41 2.47
CA ALA A 40 -23.31 -26.36 3.07
C ALA A 40 -22.10 -25.69 3.75
N LEU A 41 -21.71 -24.49 3.31
CA LEU A 41 -20.64 -23.72 3.93
C LEU A 41 -21.09 -23.00 5.20
N VAL A 42 -22.27 -22.37 5.16
CA VAL A 42 -22.83 -21.63 6.31
C VAL A 42 -23.26 -22.58 7.42
N ASP A 43 -23.80 -23.75 7.07
CA ASP A 43 -24.20 -24.80 8.01
C ASP A 43 -23.00 -25.59 8.58
N SER A 44 -21.77 -25.27 8.19
CA SER A 44 -20.58 -25.96 8.69
C SER A 44 -20.27 -25.61 10.16
N GLU A 45 -19.75 -26.59 10.89
CA GLU A 45 -19.26 -26.38 12.27
C GLU A 45 -18.17 -25.30 12.34
N GLU A 46 -17.37 -25.15 11.27
CA GLU A 46 -16.34 -24.11 11.20
C GLU A 46 -16.94 -22.70 11.19
N TYR A 47 -18.00 -22.48 10.40
CA TYR A 47 -18.70 -21.19 10.36
C TYR A 47 -19.33 -20.86 11.71
N THR A 48 -20.05 -21.83 12.29
CA THR A 48 -20.72 -21.70 13.59
C THR A 48 -19.73 -21.41 14.73
N SER A 49 -18.61 -22.13 14.79
CA SER A 49 -17.59 -21.92 15.82
C SER A 49 -16.81 -20.60 15.65
N SER A 50 -16.77 -20.03 14.44
CA SER A 50 -15.99 -18.82 14.17
C SER A 50 -16.79 -17.53 14.28
N PHE A 51 -18.05 -17.53 13.83
CA PHE A 51 -18.89 -16.32 13.76
C PHE A 51 -20.17 -16.44 14.60
N GLY A 52 -20.70 -17.66 14.76
CA GLY A 52 -22.03 -17.88 15.33
C GLY A 52 -23.14 -17.24 14.48
N ASP A 53 -24.30 -17.01 15.10
CA ASP A 53 -25.50 -16.59 14.37
C ASP A 53 -25.60 -15.06 14.17
N ASN A 54 -24.95 -14.29 15.04
CA ASN A 54 -25.14 -12.84 15.14
C ASN A 54 -23.94 -12.00 14.66
N THR A 55 -22.90 -12.63 14.11
CA THR A 55 -21.68 -11.93 13.69
C THR A 55 -21.51 -11.99 12.18
N VAL A 56 -21.23 -10.84 11.56
CA VAL A 56 -20.92 -10.77 10.12
C VAL A 56 -19.52 -11.37 9.87
N PRO A 57 -19.35 -12.20 8.82
CA PRO A 57 -18.05 -12.76 8.47
C PRO A 57 -16.97 -11.70 8.23
N TYR A 58 -15.77 -11.98 8.73
CA TYR A 58 -14.59 -11.15 8.56
C TYR A 58 -13.34 -12.01 8.31
N GLN A 59 -12.28 -11.38 7.78
CA GLN A 59 -11.01 -12.07 7.53
C GLN A 59 -10.35 -12.49 8.85
N ARG A 60 -10.25 -13.79 9.08
CA ARG A 60 -9.65 -14.38 10.27
C ARG A 60 -8.13 -14.34 10.17
N LYS A 61 -7.44 -14.21 11.31
CA LYS A 61 -5.97 -14.21 11.43
C LYS A 61 -5.27 -13.17 10.55
N ARG A 62 -5.83 -11.95 10.46
CA ARG A 62 -5.19 -10.84 9.76
C ARG A 62 -4.15 -10.16 10.65
N MET A 63 -2.94 -10.70 10.68
CA MET A 63 -1.78 -10.00 11.26
C MET A 63 -1.16 -9.08 10.20
N GLU A 64 -0.28 -9.62 9.36
CA GLU A 64 0.41 -8.88 8.28
C GLU A 64 -0.12 -9.21 6.87
N GLY A 65 -1.18 -10.02 6.78
CA GLY A 65 -1.74 -10.50 5.52
C GLY A 65 -2.39 -9.41 4.67
N ARG A 66 -2.22 -9.51 3.34
CA ARG A 66 -2.96 -8.68 2.37
C ARG A 66 -4.47 -8.92 2.50
N PRO A 67 -5.30 -7.86 2.40
CA PRO A 67 -6.76 -8.02 2.32
C PRO A 67 -7.17 -8.95 1.18
N TYR A 68 -8.13 -9.84 1.43
CA TYR A 68 -8.58 -10.79 0.39
C TYR A 68 -9.11 -10.11 -0.88
N ASN A 69 -9.73 -8.94 -0.77
CA ASN A 69 -10.23 -8.20 -1.92
C ASN A 69 -9.12 -7.79 -2.91
N LEU A 70 -7.88 -7.64 -2.44
CA LEU A 70 -6.73 -7.32 -3.28
C LEU A 70 -6.05 -8.58 -3.84
N VAL A 71 -6.06 -9.68 -3.09
CA VAL A 71 -5.43 -10.93 -3.51
C VAL A 71 -6.31 -11.70 -4.50
N THR A 72 -7.63 -11.63 -4.33
CA THR A 72 -8.63 -12.29 -5.17
C THR A 72 -9.53 -11.25 -5.84
N PRO A 73 -9.08 -10.62 -6.95
CA PRO A 73 -9.94 -9.76 -7.77
C PRO A 73 -11.11 -10.55 -8.39
N ARG A 74 -12.05 -9.86 -9.04
CA ARG A 74 -13.26 -10.49 -9.61
C ARG A 74 -12.91 -11.65 -10.57
N TYR A 75 -12.00 -11.40 -11.51
CA TYR A 75 -11.53 -12.39 -12.48
C TYR A 75 -10.06 -12.75 -12.23
N GLY A 76 -9.72 -14.01 -12.48
CA GLY A 76 -8.33 -14.45 -12.49
C GLY A 76 -7.64 -14.01 -13.78
N GLU A 77 -6.33 -14.20 -13.84
CA GLU A 77 -5.50 -13.92 -15.02
C GLU A 77 -6.01 -14.69 -16.25
N ASP A 78 -6.47 -15.92 -16.04
CA ASP A 78 -7.07 -16.83 -17.01
C ASP A 78 -8.29 -16.25 -17.75
N PHE A 79 -9.06 -15.37 -17.12
CA PHE A 79 -10.28 -14.78 -17.70
C PHE A 79 -10.18 -13.26 -17.91
N GLN A 80 -9.07 -12.64 -17.51
CA GLN A 80 -8.87 -11.20 -17.58
C GLN A 80 -8.82 -10.66 -19.01
N GLU A 81 -8.21 -11.41 -19.92
CA GLU A 81 -8.11 -11.08 -21.35
C GLU A 81 -9.48 -11.18 -22.03
N THR A 82 -10.22 -12.27 -21.80
CA THR A 82 -11.56 -12.46 -22.34
C THR A 82 -12.56 -11.43 -21.81
N ALA A 83 -12.46 -11.06 -20.53
CA ALA A 83 -13.29 -10.02 -19.93
C ALA A 83 -12.98 -8.61 -20.45
N GLY A 84 -11.94 -8.43 -21.28
CA GLY A 84 -11.54 -7.13 -21.82
C GLY A 84 -11.04 -6.14 -20.77
N THR A 85 -10.78 -6.61 -19.54
CA THR A 85 -10.35 -5.76 -18.42
C THR A 85 -8.89 -5.37 -18.50
N VAL A 86 -8.06 -6.23 -19.11
CA VAL A 86 -6.63 -5.96 -19.30
C VAL A 86 -6.46 -5.43 -20.71
N ARG A 87 -6.55 -4.10 -20.84
CA ARG A 87 -6.00 -3.42 -22.01
C ARG A 87 -4.52 -3.22 -21.75
N THR A 88 -3.67 -3.55 -22.72
CA THR A 88 -2.24 -3.17 -22.68
C THR A 88 -2.15 -1.65 -22.65
N ASP A 89 -2.12 -1.08 -21.45
CA ASP A 89 -2.12 0.37 -21.23
C ASP A 89 -0.69 0.83 -20.90
N TRP A 90 -0.04 1.47 -21.87
CA TRP A 90 1.30 2.03 -21.72
C TRP A 90 1.36 3.11 -20.62
N ARG A 91 0.22 3.67 -20.21
CA ARG A 91 0.14 4.66 -19.13
C ARG A 91 0.67 4.13 -17.81
N PHE A 92 0.45 2.86 -17.48
CA PHE A 92 0.99 2.26 -16.25
C PHE A 92 2.53 2.19 -16.27
N VAL A 93 3.10 1.85 -17.42
CA VAL A 93 4.56 1.85 -17.63
C VAL A 93 5.11 3.27 -17.48
N LEU A 94 4.44 4.26 -18.08
CA LEU A 94 4.85 5.65 -18.01
C LEU A 94 4.73 6.23 -16.59
N ALA A 95 3.63 5.94 -15.89
CA ALA A 95 3.41 6.36 -14.51
C ALA A 95 4.46 5.76 -13.57
N ASN A 96 4.78 4.48 -13.72
CA ASN A 96 5.85 3.84 -12.97
C ASN A 96 7.22 4.45 -13.29
N PHE A 97 7.49 4.76 -14.57
CA PHE A 97 8.74 5.39 -15.01
C PHE A 97 8.95 6.77 -14.39
N TYR A 98 7.90 7.61 -14.36
CA TYR A 98 7.96 8.96 -13.79
C TYR A 98 7.72 9.03 -12.29
N SER A 99 7.43 7.90 -11.63
CA SER A 99 7.30 7.89 -10.18
C SER A 99 8.62 8.32 -9.51
N GLU A 100 8.51 9.14 -8.46
CA GLU A 100 9.67 9.63 -7.71
C GLU A 100 10.57 8.50 -7.21
N LYS A 101 9.98 7.39 -6.77
CA LYS A 101 10.71 6.18 -6.37
C LYS A 101 11.52 5.58 -7.51
N ALA A 102 10.96 5.52 -8.72
CA ALA A 102 11.66 4.99 -9.88
C ALA A 102 12.80 5.92 -10.34
N LYS A 103 12.58 7.25 -10.30
CA LYS A 103 13.65 8.22 -10.57
C LYS A 103 14.79 8.06 -9.56
N ALA A 104 14.47 8.01 -8.27
CA ALA A 104 15.45 7.87 -7.20
C ALA A 104 16.27 6.57 -7.33
N LYS A 105 15.62 5.46 -7.67
CA LYS A 105 16.29 4.16 -7.89
C LYS A 105 17.24 4.17 -9.10
N ARG A 106 17.01 5.04 -10.09
CA ARG A 106 17.81 5.13 -11.33
C ARG A 106 18.97 6.11 -11.25
N LEU A 107 18.99 7.00 -10.25
CA LEU A 107 20.14 7.86 -10.00
C LEU A 107 21.39 6.99 -9.83
N LYS A 108 22.43 7.23 -10.63
CA LYS A 108 23.70 6.50 -10.53
C LYS A 108 24.41 6.87 -9.22
N GLU A 109 25.29 5.99 -8.75
CA GLU A 109 26.19 6.33 -7.66
C GLU A 109 27.10 7.48 -8.10
N GLY A 110 27.19 8.53 -7.27
CA GLY A 110 27.89 9.78 -7.59
C GLY A 110 27.03 10.86 -8.27
N ASP A 111 25.76 10.59 -8.60
CA ASP A 111 24.85 11.62 -9.10
C ASP A 111 24.50 12.65 -8.00
N PRO A 112 24.70 13.96 -8.21
CA PRO A 112 24.37 15.00 -7.23
C PRO A 112 22.89 14.99 -6.82
N GLY A 113 21.99 14.48 -7.67
CA GLY A 113 20.57 14.37 -7.36
C GLY A 113 20.27 13.48 -6.15
N ARG A 114 21.13 12.51 -5.80
CA ARG A 114 20.96 11.69 -4.59
C ARG A 114 21.13 12.48 -3.29
N PHE A 115 21.89 13.57 -3.35
CA PHE A 115 22.16 14.42 -2.20
C PHE A 115 21.19 15.59 -2.10
N ALA A 116 20.22 15.75 -3.02
CA ALA A 116 19.28 16.86 -3.02
C ALA A 116 18.49 17.01 -1.71
N ALA A 117 18.03 15.89 -1.14
CA ALA A 117 17.35 15.88 0.17
C ALA A 117 18.27 16.30 1.32
N MET A 118 19.56 15.91 1.27
CA MET A 118 20.56 16.30 2.27
C MET A 118 20.96 17.78 2.10
N ALA A 119 21.14 18.25 0.87
CA ALA A 119 21.41 19.66 0.60
C ALA A 119 20.23 20.56 1.06
N ALA A 120 19.00 20.10 0.85
CA ALA A 120 17.81 20.79 1.35
C ALA A 120 17.73 20.81 2.88
N SER A 121 18.19 19.76 3.56
CA SER A 121 18.23 19.73 5.03
C SER A 121 19.37 20.56 5.63
N VAL A 122 20.49 20.69 4.90
CA VAL A 122 21.64 21.54 5.29
C VAL A 122 21.40 23.02 4.99
N SER A 123 20.51 23.34 4.05
CA SER A 123 19.92 24.67 3.92
C SER A 123 18.97 24.95 5.09
N GLY A 124 19.48 24.83 6.30
CA GLY A 124 18.86 25.34 7.50
C GLY A 124 18.62 26.82 7.29
N LYS A 125 17.38 27.23 7.63
CA LYS A 125 16.90 28.61 7.79
C LYS A 125 18.05 29.58 7.58
N GLY A 126 18.16 30.12 6.36
CA GLY A 126 19.00 31.30 6.18
C GLY A 126 18.50 32.27 7.23
N ASN A 127 19.30 32.51 8.28
CA ASN A 127 19.17 33.73 9.04
C ASN A 127 19.21 34.77 7.94
N TYR A 128 18.06 35.41 7.68
CA TYR A 128 17.95 36.52 6.75
C TYR A 128 19.22 37.32 7.02
N ALA A 129 20.11 37.42 6.04
CA ALA A 129 21.36 38.12 6.26
C ALA A 129 20.94 39.45 6.87
N GLN A 130 21.27 39.70 8.15
CA GLN A 130 20.97 40.97 8.76
C GLN A 130 21.73 41.94 7.86
N ARG A 131 21.00 42.69 7.02
CA ARG A 131 21.56 43.72 6.15
C ARG A 131 21.95 44.86 7.08
N ILE A 132 22.97 44.64 7.92
CA ILE A 132 23.59 45.67 8.72
C ILE A 132 24.44 46.42 7.71
N SER A 133 23.93 47.58 7.27
CA SER A 133 24.75 48.46 6.47
C SER A 133 25.84 49.04 7.37
N SER A 134 27.02 49.29 6.83
CA SER A 134 28.10 49.95 7.58
C SER A 134 27.72 51.37 8.03
N PHE A 135 26.63 51.94 7.51
CA PHE A 135 26.10 53.24 7.89
C PHE A 135 25.17 53.18 9.11
N ASP A 136 24.65 52.00 9.45
CA ASP A 136 23.77 51.81 10.62
C ASP A 136 24.54 51.48 11.91
N ILE A 137 25.86 51.29 11.80
CA ILE A 137 26.73 51.00 12.94
C ILE A 137 27.16 52.33 13.56
N ASP A 138 26.69 52.65 14.76
CA ASP A 138 27.16 53.83 15.51
C ASP A 138 28.57 53.58 16.09
N TYR A 139 29.57 53.89 15.27
CA TYR A 139 30.99 53.73 15.60
C TYR A 139 31.46 54.64 16.74
N LEU A 140 30.79 55.75 17.04
CA LEU A 140 31.17 56.66 18.13
C LEU A 140 30.83 56.08 19.50
N SER A 141 29.75 55.31 19.60
CA SER A 141 29.37 54.61 20.84
C SER A 141 30.25 53.38 21.13
N ALA A 142 30.88 52.80 20.10
CA ALA A 142 31.69 51.59 20.22
C ALA A 142 33.11 51.85 20.74
N VAL A 143 33.56 53.11 20.74
CA VAL A 143 34.90 53.48 21.23
C VAL A 143 34.78 53.99 22.67
N PRO A 144 35.38 53.31 23.66
CA PRO A 144 35.34 53.76 25.05
C PRO A 144 36.10 55.08 25.22
N TYR A 145 35.39 56.13 25.64
CA TYR A 145 35.95 57.46 25.88
C TYR A 145 36.91 57.45 27.08
N ARG A 146 38.17 57.80 26.85
CA ARG A 146 39.16 58.00 27.91
C ARG A 146 39.29 59.49 28.22
N GLY A 147 38.42 59.99 29.10
CA GLY A 147 38.52 61.35 29.63
C GLY A 147 39.79 61.53 30.47
N ARG A 148 40.53 62.63 30.24
CA ARG A 148 41.64 63.04 31.12
C ARG A 148 41.05 63.54 32.45
N ARG A 149 41.56 63.00 33.56
CA ARG A 149 41.39 63.56 34.91
C ARG A 149 42.10 64.90 35.02
#